data_AF-A0AAE1PR30-F1
#
_entry.id   AF-A0AAE1PR30-F1
#
_cell.length_a   1.000
_cell.length_b   1.000
_cell.length_c   1.000
_cell.angle_alpha   90.00
_cell.angle_beta   90.00
_cell.angle_gamma   90.00
#
_symmetry.space_group_name_H-M   'P 1'
#
loop_
_entity.id
_entity.type
_entity.pdbx_description
1 polymer ?
#
loop_
_entity_poly.entity_id
_entity_poly.type
_entity_poly.pdbx_seq_one_letter_code
_entity_poly.pdbx_strand_id
1 'polypeptide(L)'
;MTDYFSKFPVAKLKNLSTGKELKNTYHVVNLKLYKTDGASEHGQDQDNYQDKKCTRNRKNQGQSQHTVNRSISARERTILLMFVDEVVVTRVETDGETITEEEIETRPEKLPGILVTNKENLQAVYKYMDDDAVATLYATIKAKEDDIPGAWVCQECAEITADGREVVECESCYEWYHTACLGSAENFMASWSCYKCIPTQNEISFKDF
;
A
#
# COMPACT_ATOMS: atom_id res chain seq x y z
N MET A 1 -37.75 -1.14 30.05
CA MET A 1 -36.73 -2.18 30.30
C MET A 1 -35.67 -2.02 29.22
N THR A 2 -34.50 -1.50 29.63
CA THR A 2 -33.19 -1.44 28.96
C THR A 2 -33.05 -0.79 27.58
N ASP A 3 -32.84 0.52 27.61
CA ASP A 3 -31.92 1.26 26.72
C ASP A 3 -30.48 0.77 26.92
N TYR A 4 -29.80 0.34 25.86
CA TYR A 4 -28.35 0.17 25.81
C TYR A 4 -27.86 0.27 24.34
N PHE A 5 -27.64 1.50 23.87
CA PHE A 5 -26.72 1.74 22.75
C PHE A 5 -25.59 2.64 23.25
N SER A 6 -24.42 2.01 23.39
CA SER A 6 -23.14 2.58 23.74
C SER A 6 -22.73 3.65 22.73
N LYS A 7 -22.55 4.88 23.22
CA LYS A 7 -21.87 5.96 22.53
C LYS A 7 -20.38 5.63 22.47
N PHE A 8 -19.84 5.33 21.30
CA PHE A 8 -18.39 5.40 21.09
C PHE A 8 -17.97 6.87 20.92
N PRO A 9 -17.00 7.37 21.68
CA PRO A 9 -16.50 8.73 21.49
C PRO A 9 -15.64 8.78 20.22
N VAL A 10 -16.04 9.62 19.26
CA VAL A 10 -15.18 10.03 18.15
C VAL A 10 -14.04 10.87 18.75
N ALA A 11 -12.82 10.35 18.69
CA ALA A 11 -11.63 11.07 19.16
C ALA A 11 -11.36 12.26 18.23
N LYS A 12 -11.63 13.47 18.70
CA LYS A 12 -11.25 14.71 18.02
C LYS A 12 -9.75 14.91 18.15
N LEU A 13 -8.99 14.63 17.10
CA LEU A 13 -7.57 14.98 17.03
C LEU A 13 -7.44 16.51 16.97
N LYS A 14 -6.84 17.10 18.00
CA LYS A 14 -6.52 18.52 18.07
C LYS A 14 -5.04 18.70 17.77
N ASN A 15 -4.69 19.67 16.93
CA ASN A 15 -3.31 20.08 16.77
C ASN A 15 -2.83 20.74 18.08
N LEU A 16 -1.88 20.09 18.76
CA LEU A 16 -1.40 20.49 20.10
C LEU A 16 -0.68 21.85 20.12
N SER A 17 -0.25 22.36 18.95
CA SER A 17 0.45 23.63 18.85
C SER A 17 -0.47 24.83 18.63
N THR A 18 -1.66 24.61 18.05
CA THR A 18 -2.55 25.71 17.62
C THR A 18 -3.96 25.66 18.23
N GLY A 19 -4.38 24.54 18.83
CA GLY A 19 -5.69 24.39 19.47
C GLY A 19 -6.89 24.45 18.52
N LYS A 20 -6.67 24.56 17.20
CA LYS A 20 -7.73 24.62 16.19
C LYS A 20 -8.19 23.20 15.81
N GLU A 21 -9.50 23.00 15.71
CA GLU A 21 -10.08 21.79 15.12
C GLU A 21 -9.67 21.71 13.64
N LEU A 22 -9.02 20.62 13.25
CA LEU A 22 -8.71 20.32 11.85
C LEU A 22 -10.03 20.09 11.13
N LYS A 23 -10.48 21.07 10.35
CA LYS A 23 -11.52 20.85 9.34
C LYS A 23 -10.83 20.14 8.18
N ASN A 24 -10.99 18.83 8.12
CA ASN A 24 -10.50 18.00 7.01
C ASN A 24 -11.19 18.41 5.70
N THR A 25 -10.59 19.35 4.98
CA THR A 25 -10.79 19.53 3.54
C THR A 25 -9.51 19.08 2.87
N TYR A 26 -9.47 17.80 2.48
CA TYR A 26 -8.37 17.23 1.72
C TYR A 26 -8.46 17.73 0.28
N HIS A 27 -7.53 18.60 -0.12
CA HIS A 27 -7.21 18.80 -1.54
C HIS A 27 -6.07 17.86 -1.89
N VAL A 28 -6.41 16.63 -2.28
CA VAL A 28 -5.45 15.77 -2.98
C VAL A 28 -5.24 16.39 -4.35
N VAL A 29 -4.14 17.13 -4.54
CA VAL A 29 -3.72 17.58 -5.87
C VAL A 29 -3.18 16.35 -6.59
N ASN A 30 -4.11 15.58 -7.15
CA ASN A 30 -3.82 14.54 -8.12
C ASN A 30 -3.26 15.25 -9.36
N LEU A 31 -1.95 15.18 -9.59
CA LEU A 31 -1.33 15.55 -10.87
C LEU A 31 -1.60 14.47 -11.95
N LYS A 32 -2.86 14.03 -12.03
CA LYS A 32 -3.47 13.49 -13.24
C LYS A 32 -4.75 14.30 -13.48
N LEU A 33 -4.66 15.24 -14.41
CA LEU A 33 -5.77 16.05 -14.90
C LEU A 33 -6.85 15.13 -15.48
N TYR A 34 -7.88 14.84 -14.69
CA TYR A 34 -9.18 14.39 -15.20
C TYR A 34 -10.20 15.48 -14.87
N LYS A 35 -10.83 16.02 -15.92
CA LYS A 35 -11.99 16.91 -15.77
C LYS A 35 -13.12 16.12 -15.13
N THR A 36 -13.61 16.58 -13.99
CA THR A 36 -14.86 16.09 -13.41
C THR A 36 -15.91 17.19 -13.55
N ASP A 37 -16.78 17.05 -14.53
CA ASP A 37 -18.07 17.74 -14.54
C ASP A 37 -18.93 17.13 -13.43
N GLY A 38 -19.45 17.99 -12.56
CA GLY A 38 -20.23 17.58 -11.39
C GLY A 38 -21.62 17.05 -11.76
N ALA A 39 -22.08 16.06 -11.00
CA ALA A 39 -23.48 15.88 -10.69
C ALA A 39 -23.64 15.05 -9.40
N SER A 40 -24.50 15.57 -8.55
CA SER A 40 -25.16 14.95 -7.41
C SER A 40 -25.88 13.65 -7.79
N GLU A 41 -25.88 12.64 -6.92
CA GLU A 41 -27.09 12.15 -6.23
C GLU A 41 -26.85 10.87 -5.41
N HIS A 42 -27.76 10.69 -4.45
CA HIS A 42 -27.92 9.61 -3.48
C HIS A 42 -27.74 8.18 -4.03
N GLY A 43 -27.08 7.33 -3.22
CA GLY A 43 -27.21 5.89 -3.26
C GLY A 43 -26.91 5.30 -1.89
N GLN A 44 -27.95 4.82 -1.19
CA GLN A 44 -27.81 3.95 -0.02
C GLN A 44 -27.82 2.51 -0.53
N ASP A 45 -26.69 1.81 -0.48
CA ASP A 45 -26.66 0.36 -0.65
C ASP A 45 -26.03 -0.29 0.59
N GLN A 46 -26.85 -1.10 1.27
CA GLN A 46 -26.49 -1.94 2.40
C GLN A 46 -26.07 -3.30 1.85
N ASP A 47 -24.78 -3.60 1.84
CA ASP A 47 -24.28 -4.93 1.47
C ASP A 47 -24.40 -5.91 2.66
N ASN A 48 -25.39 -6.79 2.51
CA ASN A 48 -25.68 -7.96 3.32
C ASN A 48 -24.67 -9.08 3.03
N TYR A 49 -23.56 -9.13 3.77
CA TYR A 49 -22.60 -10.23 3.70
C TYR A 49 -23.06 -11.38 4.61
N GLN A 50 -23.81 -12.34 4.04
CA GLN A 50 -24.16 -13.58 4.72
C GLN A 50 -22.96 -14.53 4.77
N ASP A 51 -22.53 -14.79 6.00
CA ASP A 51 -21.55 -15.79 6.43
C ASP A 51 -21.97 -17.21 6.00
N LYS A 52 -21.46 -17.67 4.84
CA LYS A 52 -21.58 -19.05 4.38
C LYS A 52 -20.44 -19.87 4.97
N LYS A 53 -20.74 -20.58 6.07
CA LYS A 53 -19.91 -21.66 6.62
C LYS A 53 -19.57 -22.68 5.53
N CYS A 54 -18.32 -22.67 5.06
CA CYS A 54 -17.78 -23.64 4.12
C CYS A 54 -17.25 -24.85 4.89
N THR A 55 -18.00 -25.95 4.91
CA THR A 55 -17.55 -27.26 5.42
C THR A 55 -16.67 -27.94 4.36
N ARG A 56 -15.35 -27.70 4.39
CA ARG A 56 -14.38 -28.38 3.51
C ARG A 56 -14.09 -29.82 4.01
N ASN A 57 -14.78 -30.79 3.41
CA ASN A 57 -14.39 -32.21 3.42
C ASN A 57 -13.26 -32.43 2.40
N ARG A 58 -11.99 -32.37 2.83
CA ARG A 58 -10.82 -32.58 1.96
C ARG A 58 -10.52 -34.09 1.85
N LYS A 59 -11.09 -34.76 0.83
CA LYS A 59 -10.63 -36.09 0.40
C LYS A 59 -9.40 -35.92 -0.47
N ASN A 60 -8.29 -36.47 0.01
CA ASN A 60 -7.02 -36.62 -0.69
C ASN A 60 -7.21 -37.29 -2.06
N GLN A 61 -6.99 -36.55 -3.14
CA GLN A 61 -6.69 -37.10 -4.45
C GLN A 61 -5.32 -36.55 -4.87
N GLY A 62 -4.37 -37.46 -5.01
CA GLY A 62 -3.04 -37.17 -5.54
C GLY A 62 -3.15 -36.67 -6.97
N GLN A 63 -3.00 -35.36 -7.16
CA GLN A 63 -2.84 -34.76 -8.47
C GLN A 63 -1.35 -34.72 -8.80
N SER A 64 -1.02 -35.40 -9.90
CA SER A 64 0.23 -35.31 -10.64
C SER A 64 0.69 -33.86 -10.75
N GLN A 65 1.81 -33.54 -10.11
CA GLN A 65 2.46 -32.23 -10.20
C GLN A 65 3.01 -32.04 -11.62
N HIS A 66 2.20 -31.41 -12.48
CA HIS A 66 2.65 -30.90 -13.75
C HIS A 66 3.52 -29.66 -13.45
N THR A 67 4.83 -29.83 -13.41
CA THR A 67 5.78 -28.74 -13.16
C THR A 67 5.78 -27.78 -14.34
N VAL A 68 4.93 -26.77 -14.28
CA VAL A 68 4.96 -25.66 -15.24
C VAL A 68 6.22 -24.86 -14.92
N ASN A 69 7.22 -24.91 -15.80
CA ASN A 69 8.43 -24.11 -15.68
C ASN A 69 8.03 -22.63 -15.79
N ARG A 70 7.87 -21.95 -14.65
CA ARG A 70 7.46 -20.54 -14.58
C ARG A 70 8.68 -19.72 -14.18
N SER A 71 9.36 -19.12 -15.16
CA SER A 71 10.39 -18.11 -14.87
C SER A 71 9.75 -16.89 -14.18
N ILE A 72 10.23 -16.53 -13.00
CA ILE A 72 9.85 -15.30 -12.31
C ILE A 72 10.61 -14.13 -12.96
N SER A 73 9.90 -13.09 -13.38
CA SER A 73 10.55 -11.87 -13.87
C SER A 73 11.20 -11.09 -12.73
N ALA A 74 12.24 -10.29 -13.02
CA ALA A 74 12.89 -9.46 -12.00
C ALA A 74 11.91 -8.55 -11.24
N ARG A 75 10.89 -8.02 -11.94
CA ARG A 75 9.84 -7.19 -11.33
C ARG A 75 8.95 -7.98 -10.37
N GLU A 76 8.50 -9.17 -10.78
CA GLU A 76 7.70 -10.05 -9.90
C GLU A 76 8.49 -10.46 -8.66
N ARG A 77 9.79 -10.77 -8.82
CA ARG A 77 10.68 -11.06 -7.69
C ARG A 77 10.75 -9.89 -6.71
N THR A 78 10.93 -8.67 -7.21
CA THR A 78 10.94 -7.46 -6.36
C THR A 78 9.61 -7.28 -5.63
N ILE A 79 8.47 -7.52 -6.28
CA ILE A 79 7.15 -7.40 -5.64
C ILE A 79 6.98 -8.45 -4.55
N LEU A 80 7.36 -9.71 -4.80
CA LEU A 80 7.28 -10.78 -3.80
C LEU A 80 8.10 -10.43 -2.55
N LEU A 81 9.33 -9.94 -2.73
CA LEU A 81 10.22 -9.54 -1.62
C LEU A 81 9.66 -8.40 -0.75
N MET A 82 8.55 -7.75 -1.13
CA MET A 82 7.90 -6.73 -0.31
C MET A 82 7.06 -7.30 0.83
N PHE A 83 6.67 -8.57 0.75
CA PHE A 83 5.75 -9.19 1.72
C PHE A 83 6.02 -10.69 1.97
N VAL A 84 7.05 -11.28 1.38
CA VAL A 84 7.57 -12.60 1.74
C VAL A 84 9.08 -12.56 1.92
N ASP A 85 9.61 -13.46 2.74
CA ASP A 85 11.05 -13.58 2.97
C ASP A 85 11.80 -14.09 1.72
N GLU A 86 13.07 -13.71 1.58
CA GLU A 86 13.91 -14.08 0.42
C GLU A 86 14.04 -15.61 0.24
N VAL A 87 14.01 -16.36 1.34
CA VAL A 87 14.04 -17.83 1.31
C VAL A 87 12.82 -18.37 0.59
N VAL A 88 11.63 -17.82 0.85
CA VAL A 88 10.37 -18.24 0.22
C VAL A 88 10.43 -17.95 -1.28
N VAL A 89 10.82 -16.73 -1.67
CA VAL A 89 10.94 -16.35 -3.09
C VAL A 89 11.90 -17.26 -3.85
N THR A 90 13.01 -17.64 -3.20
CA THR A 90 13.99 -18.56 -3.78
C THR A 90 13.37 -19.93 -4.04
N ARG A 91 12.58 -20.50 -3.11
CA ARG A 91 11.89 -21.78 -3.31
C ARG A 91 10.86 -21.73 -4.44
N VAL A 92 10.11 -20.61 -4.56
CA VAL A 92 9.21 -20.42 -5.71
C VAL A 92 9.99 -20.41 -7.03
N GLU A 93 11.16 -19.77 -7.06
CA GLU A 93 11.99 -19.68 -8.26
C GLU A 93 12.67 -21.01 -8.64
N THR A 94 13.22 -21.73 -7.66
CA THR A 94 13.99 -22.97 -7.88
C THR A 94 13.09 -24.18 -8.03
N ASP A 95 12.09 -24.30 -7.16
CA ASP A 95 11.31 -25.53 -6.99
C ASP A 95 9.88 -25.39 -7.53
N GLY A 96 9.46 -24.16 -7.86
CA GLY A 96 8.11 -23.87 -8.32
C GLY A 96 7.06 -24.07 -7.22
N GLU A 97 7.46 -23.96 -5.96
CA GLU A 97 6.55 -24.07 -4.81
C GLU A 97 5.52 -22.94 -4.81
N THR A 98 4.34 -23.25 -4.25
CA THR A 98 3.28 -22.27 -4.03
C THR A 98 3.47 -21.63 -2.66
N ILE A 99 3.35 -20.30 -2.58
CA ILE A 99 3.38 -19.53 -1.34
C ILE A 99 2.07 -19.76 -0.58
N THR A 100 2.18 -20.08 0.71
CA THR A 100 1.03 -20.29 1.62
C THR A 100 0.80 -19.10 2.55
N GLU A 101 -0.33 -19.09 3.26
CA GLU A 101 -0.72 -17.97 4.12
C GLU A 101 0.29 -17.66 5.24
N GLU A 102 0.97 -18.68 5.77
CA GLU A 102 1.93 -18.54 6.87
C GLU A 102 3.22 -17.83 6.46
N GLU A 103 3.45 -17.71 5.16
CA GLU A 103 4.65 -17.10 4.59
C GLU A 103 4.46 -15.62 4.27
N ILE A 104 3.22 -15.13 4.32
CA ILE A 104 2.88 -13.73 4.07
C ILE A 104 3.19 -12.89 5.31
N GLU A 105 3.86 -11.75 5.12
CA GLU A 105 4.02 -10.72 6.15
C GLU A 105 2.65 -10.13 6.50
N THR A 106 2.19 -10.42 7.72
CA THR A 106 0.86 -10.03 8.19
C THR A 106 0.83 -8.69 8.93
N ARG A 107 2.00 -8.07 9.18
CA ARG A 107 2.09 -6.75 9.83
C ARG A 107 1.95 -5.61 8.83
N PRO A 108 0.84 -4.83 8.87
CA PRO A 108 0.61 -3.73 7.94
C PRO A 108 1.73 -2.68 7.92
N GLU A 109 2.36 -2.41 9.08
CA GLU A 109 3.42 -1.42 9.22
C GLU A 109 4.72 -1.79 8.49
N LYS A 110 4.93 -3.09 8.20
CA LYS A 110 6.10 -3.56 7.47
C LYS A 110 5.92 -3.60 5.96
N LEU A 111 4.68 -3.64 5.50
CA LEU A 111 4.40 -3.59 4.07
C LEU A 111 4.75 -2.21 3.51
N PRO A 112 5.39 -2.11 2.34
CA PRO A 112 5.61 -0.83 1.69
C PRO A 112 4.29 -0.25 1.19
N GLY A 113 4.21 1.09 1.15
CA GLY A 113 3.00 1.80 0.78
C GLY A 113 2.49 1.53 -0.63
N ILE A 114 3.41 1.22 -1.54
CA ILE A 114 3.10 0.89 -2.92
C ILE A 114 2.12 -0.27 -3.09
N LEU A 115 2.08 -1.21 -2.15
CA LEU A 115 1.15 -2.34 -2.24
C LEU A 115 -0.31 -1.89 -2.10
N VAL A 116 -0.55 -0.75 -1.44
CA VAL A 116 -1.88 -0.16 -1.33
C VAL A 116 -2.28 0.56 -2.61
N THR A 117 -1.34 1.33 -3.20
CA THR A 117 -1.61 2.19 -4.37
C THR A 117 -1.61 1.41 -5.70
N ASN A 118 -0.84 0.32 -5.80
CA ASN A 118 -0.61 -0.39 -7.04
C ASN A 118 -1.13 -1.84 -7.01
N LYS A 119 -2.45 -1.99 -6.96
CA LYS A 119 -3.14 -3.30 -6.94
C LYS A 119 -2.91 -4.12 -8.22
N GLU A 120 -2.62 -3.47 -9.35
CA GLU A 120 -2.30 -4.15 -10.62
C GLU A 120 -0.99 -4.93 -10.55
N ASN A 121 0.04 -4.38 -9.90
CA ASN A 121 1.31 -5.07 -9.69
C ASN A 121 1.13 -6.37 -8.89
N LEU A 122 0.23 -6.38 -7.92
CA LEU A 122 -0.03 -7.55 -7.09
C LEU A 122 -0.67 -8.70 -7.88
N GLN A 123 -1.52 -8.39 -8.84
CA GLN A 123 -2.16 -9.42 -9.68
C GLN A 123 -1.14 -10.25 -10.46
N ALA A 124 0.00 -9.65 -10.85
CA ALA A 124 1.06 -10.37 -11.56
C ALA A 124 1.68 -11.51 -10.73
N VAL A 125 1.67 -11.38 -9.41
CA VAL A 125 2.31 -12.34 -8.49
C VAL A 125 1.33 -13.32 -7.84
N TYR A 126 0.01 -13.11 -7.93
CA TYR A 126 -0.99 -14.05 -7.37
C TYR A 126 -0.90 -15.46 -7.92
N LYS A 127 -0.36 -15.64 -9.13
CA LYS A 127 -0.13 -16.97 -9.72
C LYS A 127 0.86 -17.84 -8.93
N TYR A 128 1.65 -17.26 -8.03
CA TYR A 128 2.62 -17.96 -7.17
C TYR A 128 2.05 -18.30 -5.78
N MET A 129 0.80 -17.95 -5.49
CA MET A 129 0.17 -18.07 -4.18
C MET A 129 -1.01 -19.02 -4.24
N ASP A 130 -1.36 -19.61 -3.11
CA ASP A 130 -2.66 -20.23 -2.95
C ASP A 130 -3.74 -19.20 -2.59
N ASP A 131 -5.00 -19.62 -2.62
CA ASP A 131 -6.15 -18.73 -2.37
C ASP A 131 -6.11 -18.12 -0.94
N ASP A 132 -5.62 -18.88 0.04
CA ASP A 132 -5.58 -18.49 1.44
C ASP A 132 -4.47 -17.43 1.66
N ALA A 133 -3.33 -17.56 0.98
CA ALA A 133 -2.26 -16.56 0.93
C ALA A 133 -2.70 -15.25 0.25
N VAL A 134 -3.41 -15.32 -0.87
CA VAL A 134 -3.96 -14.12 -1.55
C VAL A 134 -4.95 -13.40 -0.64
N ALA A 135 -5.83 -14.14 0.04
CA ALA A 135 -6.79 -13.56 0.98
C ALA A 135 -6.09 -12.87 2.17
N THR A 136 -5.04 -13.51 2.71
CA THR A 136 -4.22 -12.96 3.79
C THR A 136 -3.52 -11.67 3.38
N LEU A 137 -2.85 -11.66 2.22
CA LEU A 137 -2.19 -10.46 1.70
C LEU A 137 -3.18 -9.31 1.48
N TYR A 138 -4.35 -9.61 0.91
CA TYR A 138 -5.39 -8.60 0.70
C TYR A 138 -5.92 -8.02 2.02
N ALA A 139 -6.13 -8.88 3.03
CA ALA A 139 -6.55 -8.44 4.36
C ALA A 139 -5.50 -7.54 5.02
N THR A 140 -4.21 -7.87 4.91
CA THR A 140 -3.12 -7.05 5.46
C THR A 140 -2.99 -5.70 4.74
N ILE A 141 -3.10 -5.68 3.41
CA ILE A 141 -3.10 -4.43 2.63
C ILE A 141 -4.30 -3.56 3.01
N LYS A 142 -5.48 -4.16 3.17
CA LYS A 142 -6.67 -3.44 3.59
C LYS A 142 -6.51 -2.87 5.01
N ALA A 143 -5.96 -3.65 5.95
CA ALA A 143 -5.64 -3.15 7.29
C ALA A 143 -4.67 -1.98 7.23
N LYS A 144 -3.66 -2.01 6.32
CA LYS A 144 -2.77 -0.87 6.09
C LYS A 144 -3.50 0.35 5.54
N GLU A 145 -4.42 0.14 4.60
CA GLU A 145 -5.27 1.18 4.01
C GLU A 145 -6.16 1.84 5.09
N ASP A 146 -6.73 1.04 6.00
CA ASP A 146 -7.60 1.49 7.08
C ASP A 146 -6.82 2.18 8.24
N ASP A 147 -5.63 1.66 8.60
CA ASP A 147 -4.77 2.23 9.65
C ASP A 147 -4.10 3.53 9.25
N ILE A 148 -3.98 3.79 7.94
CA ILE A 148 -3.31 4.96 7.38
C ILE A 148 -4.32 5.81 6.57
N PRO A 149 -5.25 6.53 7.22
CA PRO A 149 -6.10 7.50 6.53
C PRO A 149 -5.24 8.68 6.04
N GLY A 150 -4.70 8.57 4.82
CA GLY A 150 -3.94 9.61 4.12
C GLY A 150 -2.52 9.88 4.62
N ALA A 151 -2.03 9.12 5.61
CA ALA A 151 -0.80 9.42 6.33
C ALA A 151 0.41 8.56 5.91
N TRP A 152 0.87 8.70 4.67
CA TRP A 152 2.22 8.26 4.35
C TRP A 152 3.22 9.00 5.24
N VAL A 153 4.39 8.42 5.49
CA VAL A 153 5.43 9.06 6.29
C VAL A 153 6.54 9.49 5.35
N CYS A 154 6.85 10.78 5.37
CA CYS A 154 7.99 11.32 4.65
C CYS A 154 9.27 10.68 5.19
N GLN A 155 10.03 10.02 4.32
CA GLN A 155 11.24 9.30 4.73
C GLN A 155 12.42 10.21 5.06
N GLU A 156 12.30 11.51 4.81
CA GLU A 156 13.33 12.50 5.13
C GLU A 156 13.10 13.14 6.51
N CYS A 157 11.87 13.57 6.82
CA CYS A 157 11.56 14.20 8.11
C CYS A 157 10.83 13.30 9.12
N ALA A 158 10.43 12.08 8.72
CA ALA A 158 9.61 11.16 9.50
C ALA A 158 8.23 11.73 9.93
N GLU A 159 7.75 12.79 9.29
CA GLU A 159 6.43 13.37 9.52
C GLU A 159 5.40 12.85 8.51
N ILE A 160 4.12 12.93 8.90
CA ILE A 160 2.98 12.49 8.10
C ILE A 160 2.79 13.40 6.88
N THR A 161 2.55 12.81 5.71
CA THR A 161 2.29 13.46 4.42
C THR A 161 0.89 14.05 4.27
N ALA A 162 -0.04 13.64 5.14
CA ALA A 162 -1.42 14.14 5.16
C ALA A 162 -1.55 15.56 5.74
N ASP A 163 -0.44 16.26 5.98
CA ASP A 163 -0.41 17.54 6.68
C ASP A 163 -0.63 18.76 5.77
N GLY A 164 -0.90 18.51 4.48
CA GLY A 164 -1.18 19.54 3.48
C GLY A 164 0.05 20.07 2.76
N ARG A 165 1.26 19.57 3.06
CA ARG A 165 2.45 19.84 2.24
C ARG A 165 2.39 19.05 0.95
N GLU A 166 3.02 19.60 -0.09
CA GLU A 166 3.19 18.89 -1.35
C GLU A 166 4.11 17.67 -1.17
N VAL A 167 3.76 16.57 -1.82
CA VAL A 167 4.46 15.30 -1.69
C VAL A 167 4.73 14.69 -3.05
N VAL A 168 5.82 13.94 -3.12
CA VAL A 168 6.26 13.19 -4.29
C VAL A 168 6.55 11.74 -3.88
N GLU A 169 6.18 10.81 -4.75
CA GLU A 169 6.49 9.38 -4.61
C GLU A 169 7.75 9.07 -5.43
N CYS A 170 8.68 8.32 -4.86
CA CYS A 170 9.85 7.82 -5.59
C CYS A 170 9.43 6.70 -6.57
N GLU A 171 9.76 6.80 -7.86
CA GLU A 171 9.40 5.76 -8.83
C GLU A 171 10.05 4.39 -8.59
N SER A 172 11.19 4.38 -7.89
CA SER A 172 11.99 3.17 -7.68
C SER A 172 11.61 2.43 -6.39
N CYS A 173 11.55 3.14 -5.26
CA CYS A 173 11.20 2.54 -3.96
C CYS A 173 9.76 2.83 -3.51
N TYR A 174 9.05 3.74 -4.20
CA TYR A 174 7.67 4.11 -3.92
C TYR A 174 7.44 4.63 -2.49
N GLU A 175 8.50 5.15 -1.89
CA GLU A 175 8.42 5.91 -0.66
C GLU A 175 7.96 7.34 -0.95
N TRP A 176 7.22 7.91 0.00
CA TRP A 176 6.70 9.27 -0.09
C TRP A 176 7.64 10.26 0.60
N TYR A 177 7.74 11.45 0.03
CA TYR A 177 8.58 12.54 0.51
C TYR A 177 7.84 13.86 0.39
N HIS A 178 7.99 14.77 1.35
CA HIS A 178 7.59 16.15 1.13
C HIS A 178 8.53 16.79 0.12
N THR A 179 8.00 17.47 -0.89
CA THR A 179 8.81 18.20 -1.89
C THR A 179 9.72 19.22 -1.21
N ALA A 180 9.22 19.87 -0.15
CA ALA A 180 9.99 20.80 0.68
C ALA A 180 11.17 20.14 1.43
N CYS A 181 11.06 18.87 1.81
CA CYS A 181 12.14 18.13 2.47
C CYS A 181 13.27 17.76 1.52
N LEU A 182 13.01 17.75 0.21
CA LEU A 182 13.96 17.33 -0.81
C LEU A 182 14.78 18.48 -1.41
N GLY A 183 14.43 19.74 -1.11
CA GLY A 183 15.10 20.92 -1.65
C GLY A 183 14.69 21.23 -3.10
N SER A 184 13.97 22.35 -3.28
CA SER A 184 13.43 22.89 -4.53
C SER A 184 12.34 22.04 -5.23
N ALA A 185 11.11 22.57 -5.24
CA ALA A 185 9.94 21.97 -5.89
C ALA A 185 9.97 22.05 -7.42
N GLU A 186 10.87 22.85 -8.00
CA GLU A 186 10.85 23.19 -9.42
C GLU A 186 11.31 22.05 -10.35
N ASN A 187 11.88 20.97 -9.81
CA ASN A 187 12.52 19.91 -10.60
C ASN A 187 11.84 18.54 -10.53
N PHE A 188 10.67 18.42 -9.89
CA PHE A 188 9.91 17.17 -9.90
C PHE A 188 9.19 17.01 -11.25
N MET A 189 9.94 16.59 -12.26
CA MET A 189 9.38 16.11 -13.53
C MET A 189 8.49 14.87 -13.27
N ALA A 190 7.74 14.45 -14.30
CA ALA A 190 6.80 13.32 -14.23
C ALA A 190 7.42 12.01 -13.69
N SER A 191 8.75 11.89 -13.73
CA SER A 191 9.52 10.81 -13.13
C SER A 191 10.57 11.35 -12.14
N TRP A 192 10.45 11.00 -10.86
CA TRP A 192 11.42 11.33 -9.81
C TRP A 192 11.84 10.08 -9.03
N SER A 193 13.10 10.01 -8.63
CA SER A 193 13.63 8.95 -7.77
C SER A 193 14.45 9.54 -6.63
N CYS A 194 14.30 9.00 -5.43
CA CYS A 194 15.00 9.49 -4.25
C CYS A 194 16.49 9.17 -4.29
N TYR A 195 17.27 9.89 -3.47
CA TYR A 195 18.72 9.71 -3.37
C TYR A 195 19.14 8.30 -2.95
N LYS A 196 18.27 7.56 -2.25
CA LYS A 196 18.53 6.15 -1.87
C LYS A 196 18.52 5.25 -3.11
N CYS A 197 17.67 5.56 -4.09
CA CYS A 197 17.53 4.77 -5.31
C CYS A 197 18.54 5.21 -6.38
N ILE A 198 18.83 6.51 -6.50
CA ILE A 198 19.79 7.05 -7.46
C ILE A 198 20.75 8.00 -6.72
N PRO A 199 21.89 7.50 -6.20
CA PRO A 199 22.82 8.31 -5.40
C PRO A 199 23.44 9.49 -6.15
N THR A 200 23.43 9.47 -7.49
CA THR A 200 24.14 10.41 -8.36
C THR A 200 23.43 11.75 -8.58
N GLN A 201 22.21 11.96 -8.09
CA GLN A 201 21.47 13.22 -8.30
C GLN A 201 21.76 14.34 -7.29
N ASN A 202 22.54 14.08 -6.24
CA ASN A 202 22.86 15.07 -5.20
C ASN A 202 24.09 15.97 -5.51
N GLU A 203 24.71 15.87 -6.69
CA GLU A 203 25.78 16.80 -7.11
C GLU A 203 25.25 18.10 -7.76
N ILE A 204 24.01 18.52 -7.45
CA ILE A 204 23.61 19.90 -7.76
C ILE A 204 24.21 20.79 -6.67
N SER A 205 25.40 21.31 -6.98
CA SER A 205 26.15 22.29 -6.21
C SER A 205 25.24 23.42 -5.69
N PHE A 206 24.99 23.44 -4.38
CA PHE A 206 24.44 24.57 -3.60
C PHE A 206 25.41 25.77 -3.53
N LYS A 207 26.03 26.14 -4.65
CA LYS A 207 26.77 27.38 -4.76
C LYS A 207 25.87 28.35 -5.51
N ASP A 208 25.57 29.46 -4.85
CA ASP A 208 24.86 30.65 -5.34
C ASP A 208 23.40 30.78 -4.86
N PHE A 209 23.22 30.82 -3.53
CA PHE A 209 22.20 31.65 -2.88
C PHE A 209 22.83 32.44 -1.73
#